data_AF-A0A2V5VW60-F1
#
_entry.id   AF-A0A2V5VW60-F1
#
_cell.length_a   1.000
_cell.length_b   1.000
_cell.length_c   1.000
_cell.angle_alpha   90.00
_cell.angle_beta   90.00
_cell.angle_gamma   90.00
#
_symmetry.space_group_name_H-M   'P 1'
#
loop_
_entity.id
_entity.type
_entity.pdbx_description
1 polymer ?
#
loop_
_entity_poly.entity_id
_entity_poly.type
_entity_poly.pdbx_seq_one_letter_code
_entity_poly.pdbx_strand_id
1 'polypeptide(L)'
;MKKFALILGTVLIAAALVAAGWYVGYDRRVLTEAYAIPTIDKHLTEAGVTAMLIHQLDSAHTDDARHMLRLQLDGQILAIDALLDTSDARSRELAAKVFARIAQYRAEYPSSYTGQLAQVDADVSAKIDAILRRAKESQK
;
A
#
# COMPACT_ATOMS: atom_id res chain seq x y z
N MET A 1 -31.57 -40.83 -37.67
CA MET A 1 -31.25 -39.39 -37.77
C MET A 1 -31.50 -38.59 -36.48
N LYS A 2 -32.66 -38.70 -35.81
CA LYS A 2 -32.95 -37.94 -34.57
C LYS A 2 -31.97 -38.16 -33.41
N LYS A 3 -31.49 -39.40 -33.20
CA LYS A 3 -30.50 -39.73 -32.16
C LYS A 3 -29.13 -39.09 -32.40
N PHE A 4 -28.74 -38.96 -33.68
CA PHE A 4 -27.47 -38.35 -34.08
C PHE A 4 -27.49 -36.83 -33.85
N ALA A 5 -28.61 -36.17 -34.15
CA ALA A 5 -28.81 -34.75 -33.88
C ALA A 5 -28.77 -34.44 -32.36
N LEU A 6 -29.32 -35.34 -31.54
CA LEU A 6 -29.32 -35.21 -30.08
C LEU A 6 -27.91 -35.33 -29.50
N ILE A 7 -27.12 -36.29 -29.98
CA ILE A 7 -25.71 -36.47 -29.59
C ILE A 7 -24.86 -35.29 -30.04
N LEU A 8 -25.05 -34.80 -31.27
CA LEU A 8 -24.32 -33.65 -31.79
C LEU A 8 -24.63 -32.38 -30.97
N GLY A 9 -25.90 -32.18 -30.59
CA GLY A 9 -26.33 -31.05 -29.77
C GLY A 9 -25.69 -31.06 -28.38
N THR A 10 -25.65 -32.21 -27.71
CA THR A 10 -24.99 -32.31 -26.39
C THR A 10 -23.48 -32.10 -26.47
N VAL A 11 -22.83 -32.60 -27.51
CA VAL A 11 -21.37 -32.38 -27.72
C VAL A 11 -21.08 -30.90 -27.94
N LEU A 12 -21.90 -30.19 -28.71
CA LEU A 12 -21.75 -28.74 -28.93
C LEU A 12 -21.92 -27.94 -27.64
N ILE A 13 -22.91 -28.27 -26.82
CA ILE A 13 -23.13 -27.61 -25.53
C ILE A 13 -21.95 -27.88 -24.58
N ALA A 14 -21.45 -29.11 -24.51
CA ALA A 14 -20.30 -29.45 -23.70
C ALA A 14 -19.05 -28.68 -24.14
N ALA A 15 -18.78 -28.60 -25.45
CA ALA A 15 -17.67 -27.83 -25.99
C ALA A 15 -17.78 -26.33 -25.67
N ALA A 16 -18.98 -25.76 -25.79
CA ALA A 16 -19.23 -24.36 -25.43
C ALA A 16 -18.99 -24.07 -23.95
N LEU A 17 -19.42 -24.97 -23.06
CA LEU A 17 -19.19 -24.84 -21.61
C LEU A 17 -17.70 -24.94 -21.25
N VAL A 18 -16.96 -25.86 -21.88
CA VAL A 18 -15.51 -25.99 -21.69
C VAL A 18 -14.77 -24.73 -22.18
N ALA A 19 -15.13 -24.22 -23.36
CA ALA A 19 -14.54 -23.00 -23.90
C ALA A 19 -14.83 -21.77 -23.03
N ALA A 20 -16.07 -21.63 -22.53
CA ALA A 20 -16.45 -20.56 -21.61
C ALA A 20 -15.69 -20.66 -20.28
N GLY A 21 -15.56 -21.87 -19.72
CA GLY A 21 -14.78 -22.11 -18.50
C GLY A 21 -13.29 -21.78 -18.69
N TRP A 22 -12.71 -22.14 -19.84
CA TRP A 22 -11.33 -21.81 -20.18
C TRP A 22 -11.13 -20.30 -20.32
N TYR A 23 -12.04 -19.60 -21.02
CA TYR A 23 -11.99 -18.16 -21.21
C TYR A 23 -12.07 -17.41 -19.87
N VAL A 24 -13.04 -17.75 -19.02
CA VAL A 24 -13.19 -17.15 -17.68
C VAL A 24 -11.99 -17.46 -16.78
N GLY A 25 -11.43 -18.67 -16.86
CA GLY A 25 -10.25 -19.06 -16.10
C GLY A 25 -8.99 -18.32 -16.54
N TYR A 26 -8.81 -18.13 -17.85
CA TYR A 26 -7.68 -17.38 -18.41
C TYR A 26 -7.74 -15.89 -18.01
N ASP A 27 -8.90 -15.27 -18.15
CA ASP A 27 -9.10 -13.86 -17.80
C ASP A 27 -8.89 -13.62 -16.29
N ARG A 28 -9.34 -14.55 -15.44
CA ARG A 28 -9.07 -14.52 -14.00
C ARG A 28 -7.59 -14.70 -13.67
N ARG A 29 -6.86 -15.57 -14.36
CA ARG A 29 -5.41 -15.75 -14.14
C ARG A 29 -4.63 -14.49 -14.52
N VAL A 30 -4.95 -13.89 -15.65
CA VAL A 30 -4.30 -12.64 -16.10
C VAL A 30 -4.57 -11.50 -15.10
N LEU A 31 -5.81 -11.34 -14.63
CA LEU A 31 -6.12 -10.37 -13.58
C LEU A 31 -5.37 -10.68 -12.27
N THR A 32 -5.36 -11.94 -11.84
CA THR A 32 -4.67 -12.35 -10.61
C THR A 32 -3.16 -12.12 -10.70
N GLU A 33 -2.53 -12.42 -11.83
CA GLU A 33 -1.11 -12.15 -12.08
C GLU A 33 -0.80 -10.65 -12.11
N ALA A 34 -1.66 -9.84 -12.75
CA ALA A 34 -1.52 -8.39 -12.81
C ALA A 34 -1.61 -7.72 -11.43
N TYR A 35 -2.39 -8.27 -10.50
CA TYR A 35 -2.44 -7.79 -9.10
C TYR A 35 -1.41 -8.47 -8.18
N ALA A 36 -0.99 -9.70 -8.49
CA ALA A 36 -0.01 -10.42 -7.69
C ALA A 36 1.40 -9.81 -7.79
N ILE A 37 1.82 -9.37 -8.98
CA ILE A 37 3.16 -8.79 -9.19
C ILE A 37 3.36 -7.52 -8.33
N PRO A 38 2.48 -6.50 -8.38
CA PRO A 38 2.63 -5.31 -7.53
C PRO A 38 2.56 -5.60 -6.03
N THR A 39 1.79 -6.63 -5.65
CA THR A 39 1.65 -7.02 -4.24
C THR A 39 2.91 -7.72 -3.72
N ILE A 40 3.51 -8.61 -4.52
CA ILE A 40 4.78 -9.26 -4.20
C ILE A 40 5.90 -8.22 -4.13
N ASP A 41 6.02 -7.33 -5.12
CA ASP A 41 7.06 -6.30 -5.14
C ASP A 41 6.97 -5.37 -3.93
N LYS A 42 5.75 -5.00 -3.53
CA LYS A 42 5.50 -4.25 -2.30
C LYS A 42 6.00 -5.01 -1.07
N HIS A 43 5.63 -6.28 -0.91
CA HIS A 43 6.04 -7.08 0.24
C HIS A 43 7.55 -7.36 0.27
N LEU A 44 8.19 -7.56 -0.90
CA LEU A 44 9.64 -7.68 -1.00
C LEU A 44 10.34 -6.38 -0.57
N THR A 45 9.80 -5.23 -0.99
CA THR A 45 10.31 -3.92 -0.58
C THR A 45 10.16 -3.72 0.93
N GLU A 46 8.98 -4.02 1.49
CA GLU A 46 8.73 -3.93 2.94
C GLU A 46 9.65 -4.87 3.74
N ALA A 47 9.86 -6.10 3.26
CA ALA A 47 10.77 -7.05 3.89
C ALA A 47 12.23 -6.57 3.83
N GLY A 48 12.67 -6.01 2.70
CA GLY A 48 14.01 -5.44 2.54
C GLY A 48 14.26 -4.26 3.49
N VAL A 49 13.30 -3.33 3.58
CA VAL A 49 13.37 -2.21 4.54
C VAL A 49 13.40 -2.71 5.97
N THR A 50 12.60 -3.72 6.32
CA THR A 50 12.57 -4.32 7.66
C THR A 50 13.89 -5.01 8.01
N ALA A 51 14.47 -5.77 7.08
CA ALA A 51 15.76 -6.41 7.28
C ALA A 51 16.88 -5.38 7.51
N MET A 52 16.86 -4.29 6.75
CA MET A 52 17.82 -3.20 6.92
C MET A 52 17.63 -2.47 8.27
N LEU A 53 16.38 -2.25 8.70
CA LEU A 53 16.08 -1.72 10.03
C LEU A 53 16.64 -2.59 11.15
N ILE A 54 16.43 -3.91 11.07
CA ILE A 54 16.98 -4.88 12.04
C ILE A 54 18.50 -4.79 12.05
N HIS A 55 19.14 -4.79 10.88
CA HIS A 55 20.60 -4.68 10.79
C HIS A 55 21.15 -3.40 11.42
N GLN A 56 20.49 -2.25 11.23
CA GLN A 56 20.90 -0.99 11.85
C GLN A 56 20.74 -1.01 13.37
N LEU A 57 19.66 -1.62 13.88
CA LEU A 57 19.45 -1.81 15.30
C LEU A 57 20.51 -2.75 15.92
N ASP A 58 20.80 -3.86 15.26
CA ASP A 58 21.82 -4.83 15.68
C ASP A 58 23.24 -4.23 15.66
N SER A 59 23.47 -3.28 14.74
CA SER A 59 24.75 -2.54 14.62
C SER A 59 24.82 -1.31 15.54
N ALA A 60 23.86 -1.11 16.44
CA ALA A 60 23.73 0.04 17.33
C ALA A 60 23.58 1.42 16.64
N HIS A 61 23.28 1.46 15.34
CA HIS A 61 22.94 2.68 14.60
C HIS A 61 21.46 3.05 14.79
N THR A 62 21.10 3.33 16.04
CA THR A 62 19.69 3.57 16.43
C THR A 62 19.09 4.84 15.82
N ASP A 63 19.91 5.86 15.53
CA ASP A 63 19.46 7.07 14.86
C ASP A 63 19.10 6.83 13.38
N ASP A 64 19.90 6.02 12.67
CA ASP A 64 19.62 5.62 11.29
C ASP A 64 18.35 4.75 11.22
N ALA A 65 18.22 3.79 12.14
CA ALA A 65 17.00 2.97 12.25
C ALA A 65 15.76 3.84 12.52
N ARG A 66 15.86 4.82 13.43
CA ARG A 66 14.78 5.76 13.71
C ARG A 66 14.44 6.63 12.50
N HIS A 67 15.45 7.09 11.76
CA HIS A 67 15.23 7.88 10.54
C HIS A 67 14.52 7.07 9.46
N MET A 68 14.94 5.81 9.23
CA MET A 68 14.25 4.91 8.32
C MET A 68 12.78 4.68 8.68
N LEU A 69 12.47 4.49 9.97
CA LEU A 69 11.08 4.39 10.44
C LEU A 69 10.27 5.67 10.18
N ARG A 70 10.90 6.85 10.33
CA ARG A 70 10.26 8.12 9.99
C ARG A 70 9.98 8.23 8.49
N LEU A 71 10.93 7.86 7.63
CA LEU A 71 10.73 7.81 6.18
C LEU A 71 9.58 6.87 5.78
N GLN A 72 9.50 5.70 6.41
CA GLN A 72 8.41 4.76 6.16
C GLN A 72 7.06 5.34 6.58
N LEU A 73 7.00 6.02 7.73
CA LEU A 73 5.80 6.70 8.20
C LEU A 73 5.40 7.86 7.27
N ASP A 74 6.37 8.64 6.77
CA ASP A 74 6.15 9.72 5.80
C ASP A 74 5.54 9.20 4.50
N GLY A 75 6.06 8.08 3.98
CA GLY A 75 5.48 7.41 2.82
C GLY A 75 4.04 6.94 3.06
N GLN A 76 3.74 6.41 4.25
CA GLN A 76 2.38 6.01 4.62
C GLN A 76 1.43 7.19 4.74
N ILE A 77 1.87 8.33 5.28
CA ILE A 77 1.05 9.54 5.37
C ILE A 77 0.63 10.00 3.97
N LEU A 78 1.58 10.07 3.03
CA LEU A 78 1.30 10.45 1.65
C LEU A 78 0.36 9.45 0.95
N ALA A 79 0.59 8.15 1.13
CA ALA A 79 -0.25 7.12 0.54
C ALA A 79 -1.69 7.16 1.08
N ILE A 80 -1.85 7.36 2.39
CA ILE A 80 -3.17 7.50 3.01
C ILE A 80 -3.85 8.78 2.51
N ASP A 81 -3.14 9.91 2.51
CA ASP A 81 -3.68 11.20 2.05
C ASP A 81 -4.21 11.14 0.61
N ALA A 82 -3.46 10.50 -0.29
CA ALA A 82 -3.87 10.30 -1.68
C ALA A 82 -5.17 9.47 -1.84
N LEU A 83 -5.51 8.65 -0.86
CA LEU A 83 -6.70 7.79 -0.88
C LEU A 83 -7.89 8.39 -0.11
N LEU A 84 -7.70 9.46 0.66
CA LEU A 84 -8.74 10.02 1.55
C LEU A 84 -9.98 10.47 0.79
N ASP A 85 -9.82 11.12 -0.36
CA ASP A 85 -10.94 11.65 -1.14
C ASP A 85 -11.88 10.56 -1.65
N THR A 86 -11.35 9.35 -1.85
CA THR A 86 -12.11 8.16 -2.27
C THR A 86 -12.57 7.28 -1.10
N SER A 87 -12.19 7.63 0.14
CA SER A 87 -12.44 6.84 1.34
C SER A 87 -13.77 7.21 2.01
N ASP A 88 -14.37 6.24 2.69
CA ASP A 88 -15.59 6.47 3.48
C ASP A 88 -15.35 7.42 4.67
N ALA A 89 -16.44 7.95 5.24
CA ALA A 89 -16.36 8.94 6.32
C ALA A 89 -15.63 8.43 7.58
N ARG A 90 -15.80 7.14 7.92
CA ARG A 90 -15.13 6.55 9.09
C ARG A 90 -13.64 6.45 8.85
N SER A 91 -13.21 6.01 7.67
CA SER A 91 -11.79 5.94 7.31
C SER A 91 -11.13 7.31 7.32
N ARG A 92 -11.81 8.35 6.81
CA ARG A 92 -11.33 9.73 6.87
C ARG A 92 -11.18 10.26 8.29
N GLU A 93 -12.16 10.00 9.16
CA GLU A 93 -12.10 10.40 10.57
C GLU A 93 -10.94 9.69 11.31
N LEU A 94 -10.75 8.40 11.05
CA LEU A 94 -9.65 7.62 11.64
C LEU A 94 -8.29 8.15 11.18
N ALA A 95 -8.13 8.43 9.89
CA ALA A 95 -6.91 9.03 9.36
C ALA A 95 -6.63 10.40 9.99
N ALA A 96 -7.64 11.26 10.14
CA ALA A 96 -7.48 12.56 10.80
C ALA A 96 -7.01 12.40 12.26
N LYS A 97 -7.56 11.43 13.02
CA LYS A 97 -7.11 11.12 14.38
C LYS A 97 -5.66 10.65 14.43
N VAL A 98 -5.28 9.75 13.54
CA VAL A 98 -3.91 9.22 13.47
C VAL A 98 -2.93 10.33 13.08
N PHE A 99 -3.24 11.13 12.06
CA PHE A 99 -2.41 12.25 11.62
C PHE A 99 -2.24 13.32 12.71
N ALA A 100 -3.31 13.69 13.41
CA ALA A 100 -3.22 14.62 14.53
C ALA A 100 -2.29 14.09 15.64
N ARG A 101 -2.35 12.78 15.92
CA ARG A 101 -1.47 12.15 16.91
C ARG A 101 -0.02 12.10 16.45
N ILE A 102 0.24 11.81 15.18
CA ILE A 102 1.58 11.86 14.60
C ILE A 102 2.13 13.29 14.69
N ALA A 103 1.33 14.31 14.36
CA ALA A 103 1.72 15.70 14.46
C ALA A 103 2.10 16.08 15.90
N GLN A 104 1.34 15.60 16.89
CA GLN A 104 1.66 15.78 18.31
C GLN A 104 3.01 15.15 18.67
N TYR A 105 3.23 13.89 18.31
CA TYR A 105 4.49 13.20 18.63
C TYR A 105 5.71 13.82 17.94
N ARG A 106 5.57 14.36 16.72
CA ARG A 106 6.67 15.08 16.06
C ARG A 106 7.00 16.40 16.72
N ALA A 107 6.00 17.11 17.24
CA ALA A 107 6.22 18.34 17.98
C ALA A 107 6.89 18.08 19.35
N GLU A 108 6.54 16.98 20.01
CA GLU A 108 7.13 16.57 21.29
C GLU A 108 8.56 16.02 21.12
N TYR A 109 8.81 15.29 20.02
CA TYR A 109 10.09 14.63 19.72
C TYR A 109 10.60 15.02 18.32
N PRO A 110 11.08 16.27 18.14
CA PRO A 110 11.58 16.74 16.84
C PRO A 110 12.76 15.90 16.35
N SER A 111 12.92 15.82 15.02
CA SER A 111 14.04 15.12 14.41
C SER A 111 15.30 15.96 14.47
N SER A 112 16.37 15.42 15.07
CA SER A 112 17.73 15.97 15.00
C SER A 112 18.66 15.06 14.18
N TYR A 113 18.12 14.35 13.18
CA TYR A 113 18.87 13.36 12.43
C TYR A 113 20.03 14.00 11.65
N THR A 114 21.26 13.55 11.93
CA THR A 114 22.49 13.96 11.25
C THR A 114 23.27 12.77 10.67
N GLY A 115 22.59 11.64 10.48
CA GLY A 115 23.22 10.41 9.98
C GLY A 115 23.48 10.41 8.48
N GLN A 116 23.79 9.24 7.94
CA GLN A 116 24.30 9.08 6.56
C GLN A 116 23.22 8.77 5.52
N LEU A 117 21.98 8.51 5.95
CA LEU A 117 20.89 8.16 5.05
C LEU A 117 20.33 9.39 4.36
N ALA A 118 19.73 9.17 3.19
CA ALA A 118 19.07 10.20 2.41
C ALA A 118 18.02 10.92 3.25
N GLN A 119 17.99 12.25 3.13
CA GLN A 119 16.95 13.08 3.70
C GLN A 119 15.78 13.18 2.73
N VAL A 120 14.58 13.37 3.29
CA VAL A 120 13.39 13.69 2.50
C VAL A 120 13.62 15.02 1.80
N ASP A 121 13.24 15.10 0.53
CA ASP A 121 13.22 16.37 -0.21
C ASP A 121 12.40 17.41 0.56
N ALA A 122 12.87 18.65 0.62
CA ALA A 122 12.21 19.75 1.31
C ALA A 122 10.75 19.93 0.85
N ASP A 123 10.47 19.74 -0.43
CA ASP A 123 9.12 19.87 -0.98
C ASP A 123 8.18 18.77 -0.47
N VAL A 124 8.70 17.55 -0.33
CA VAL A 124 7.95 16.41 0.21
C VAL A 124 7.72 16.60 1.70
N SER A 125 8.74 17.06 2.44
CA SER A 125 8.60 17.38 3.86
C SER A 125 7.54 18.44 4.10
N ALA A 126 7.54 19.52 3.30
CA ALA A 126 6.56 20.59 3.41
C ALA A 126 5.12 20.11 3.13
N LYS A 127 4.94 19.20 2.17
CA LYS A 127 3.62 18.58 1.90
C LYS A 127 3.13 17.76 3.10
N ILE A 128 3.99 16.96 3.70
CA ILE A 128 3.64 16.15 4.87
C ILE A 128 3.26 17.06 6.05
N ASP A 129 4.04 18.10 6.30
CA ASP A 129 3.74 19.07 7.36
C ASP A 129 2.39 19.77 7.14
N ALA A 130 2.05 20.08 5.89
CA ALA A 130 0.74 20.63 5.54
C ALA A 130 -0.41 19.64 5.84
N ILE A 131 -0.26 18.35 5.49
CA ILE A 131 -1.24 17.29 5.78
C ILE A 131 -1.46 17.17 7.29
N LEU A 132 -0.38 17.09 8.06
CA LEU A 132 -0.41 16.94 9.51
C LEU A 132 -1.03 18.16 10.20
N ARG A 133 -0.74 19.37 9.70
CA ARG A 133 -1.34 20.61 10.21
C ARG A 133 -2.85 20.66 9.97
N ARG A 134 -3.31 20.33 8.75
CA ARG A 134 -4.74 20.27 8.42
C ARG A 134 -5.49 19.32 9.36
N ALA A 135 -4.92 18.13 9.62
CA ALA A 135 -5.52 17.16 10.53
C ALA A 135 -5.65 17.68 11.97
N LYS A 136 -4.66 18.44 12.45
CA LYS A 136 -4.69 19.05 13.79
C LYS A 136 -5.75 20.16 13.90
N GLU A 137 -5.98 20.91 12.84
CA GLU A 137 -7.00 21.97 12.79
C GLU A 137 -8.42 21.39 12.77
N SER A 138 -8.63 20.26 12.10
CA SER A 138 -9.94 19.57 12.05
C SER A 138 -10.36 18.89 13.37
N GLN A 139 -9.50 18.87 14.39
CA GLN A 139 -9.79 18.28 15.70
C GLN A 139 -10.13 19.31 16.79
N LYS A 140 -10.03 20.61 16.49
CA LYS A 140 -10.45 21.70 17.39
C LYS A 140 -11.91 22.05 17.17
#